data_AF-A0A345ZPE4-F1
#
_entry.id   AF-A0A345ZPE4-F1
#
_cell.length_a   1.000
_cell.length_b   1.000
_cell.length_c   1.000
_cell.angle_alpha   90.00
_cell.angle_beta   90.00
_cell.angle_gamma   90.00
#
_symmetry.space_group_name_H-M   'P 1'
#
loop_
_entity.id
_entity.type
_entity.pdbx_description
1 polymer ?
#
loop_
_entity_poly.entity_id
_entity_poly.type
_entity_poly.pdbx_seq_one_letter_code
_entity_poly.pdbx_strand_id
1 'polypeptide(L)'
;MTYRLGLALGGVERLGVFPILVALYLQFRNWKFGDWAAAFDVHLVGGLLIWAIALLYVMGWALVGLRVRLSTYIDLLEESIAD
;
A
#
# COMPACT_ATOMS: atom_id res chain seq x y z
N MET A 1 6.22 12.35 20.49
CA MET A 1 6.35 11.00 19.90
C MET A 1 5.78 10.90 18.48
N THR A 2 4.87 11.79 18.07
CA THR A 2 4.14 11.81 16.78
C THR A 2 5.01 12.09 15.53
N TYR A 3 6.09 12.85 15.67
CA TYR A 3 6.90 13.33 14.53
C TYR A 3 7.67 12.22 13.78
N ARG A 4 8.13 11.18 14.49
CA ARG A 4 8.92 10.10 13.87
C ARG A 4 8.08 9.13 13.03
N LEU A 5 6.80 8.96 13.39
CA LEU A 5 5.84 8.15 12.63
C LEU A 5 5.35 8.87 11.36
N GLY A 6 5.36 10.21 11.34
CA GLY A 6 5.01 11.02 10.16
C GLY A 6 5.97 10.83 8.97
N LEU A 7 7.24 10.50 9.22
CA LEU A 7 8.19 10.17 8.14
C LEU A 7 7.95 8.78 7.55
N ALA A 8 7.57 7.80 8.37
CA ALA A 8 7.23 6.46 7.90
C ALA A 8 5.88 6.42 7.17
N LEU A 9 4.88 7.13 7.70
CA LEU A 9 3.51 7.20 7.13
C LEU A 9 3.40 8.16 5.95
N GLY A 10 4.07 9.32 6.02
CA GLY A 10 4.16 10.25 4.90
C GLY A 10 4.90 9.65 3.70
N GLY A 11 5.78 8.67 3.92
CA GLY A 11 6.38 7.86 2.86
C GLY A 11 5.32 7.06 2.08
N VAL A 12 4.37 6.42 2.77
CA VAL A 12 3.28 5.62 2.14
C VAL A 12 2.27 6.51 1.42
N GLU A 13 1.88 7.64 2.01
CA GLU A 13 1.01 8.63 1.38
C GLU A 13 1.66 9.27 0.14
N ARG A 14 2.95 9.60 0.22
CA ARG A 14 3.71 10.26 -0.85
C ARG A 14 4.18 9.30 -1.95
N LEU A 15 4.35 8.01 -1.64
CA LEU A 15 4.65 6.96 -2.62
C LEU A 15 3.42 6.61 -3.49
N GLY A 16 2.19 6.88 -3.04
CA GLY A 16 1.01 6.80 -3.91
C GLY A 16 0.82 5.41 -4.58
N VAL A 17 0.54 5.38 -5.88
CA VAL A 17 0.39 4.12 -6.65
C VAL A 17 1.75 3.57 -7.15
N PHE A 18 2.84 4.30 -6.90
CA PHE A 18 4.15 4.04 -7.50
C PHE A 18 4.75 2.66 -7.18
N PRO A 19 4.69 2.15 -5.92
CA PRO A 19 5.20 0.81 -5.60
C PRO A 19 4.45 -0.30 -6.35
N ILE A 20 3.14 -0.12 -6.56
CA ILE A 20 2.31 -1.04 -7.32
C ILE A 20 2.72 -1.03 -8.79
N LEU A 21 2.96 0.15 -9.37
CA LEU A 21 3.42 0.28 -10.76
C LEU A 21 4.80 -0.35 -10.97
N VAL A 22 5.72 -0.20 -10.02
CA VAL A 22 7.04 -0.83 -10.08
C VAL A 22 6.91 -2.36 -10.01
N ALA A 23 6.05 -2.86 -9.12
CA ALA A 23 5.78 -4.29 -9.00
C ALA A 23 5.19 -4.87 -10.30
N LEU A 24 4.18 -4.21 -10.87
CA LEU A 24 3.58 -4.59 -12.15
C LEU A 24 4.60 -4.50 -13.30
N TYR A 25 5.40 -3.44 -13.35
CA TYR A 25 6.44 -3.30 -14.36
C TYR A 25 7.45 -4.45 -14.27
N LEU A 26 7.93 -4.80 -13.08
CA LEU A 26 8.86 -5.91 -12.91
C LEU A 26 8.22 -7.26 -13.26
N GLN A 27 6.95 -7.45 -12.91
CA GLN A 27 6.19 -8.66 -13.23
C GLN A 27 6.06 -8.87 -14.73
N PHE A 28 5.77 -7.81 -15.48
CA PHE A 28 5.51 -7.88 -16.92
C PHE A 28 6.70 -7.43 -17.78
N ARG A 29 7.86 -7.11 -17.20
CA ARG A 29 8.99 -6.49 -17.94
C ARG A 29 9.48 -7.33 -19.13
N ASN A 30 9.45 -8.66 -18.97
CA ASN A 30 9.91 -9.61 -19.99
C ASN A 30 8.75 -10.22 -20.78
N TRP A 31 7.52 -9.81 -20.49
CA TRP A 31 6.33 -10.36 -21.14
C TRP A 31 6.21 -9.82 -22.57
N LYS A 32 5.89 -10.72 -23.52
CA LYS A 32 5.65 -10.37 -24.92
C LYS A 32 4.20 -10.69 -25.29
N PHE A 33 3.57 -9.78 -26.02
CA PHE A 33 2.22 -9.96 -26.54
C PHE A 33 2.17 -11.20 -27.46
N GLY A 34 1.35 -12.19 -27.11
CA GLY A 34 1.27 -13.49 -27.82
C GLY A 34 1.83 -14.68 -27.02
N ASP A 35 2.60 -14.44 -25.97
CA ASP A 35 3.10 -15.47 -25.05
C ASP A 35 2.38 -15.40 -23.70
N TRP A 36 1.08 -15.73 -23.72
CA TRP A 36 0.23 -15.76 -22.52
C TRP A 36 0.65 -16.85 -21.54
N ALA A 37 1.33 -17.89 -22.01
CA ALA A 37 1.94 -18.90 -21.16
C ALA A 37 3.09 -18.27 -20.34
N ALA A 38 4.00 -17.52 -20.96
CA ALA A 38 5.06 -16.80 -20.24
C ALA A 38 4.57 -15.72 -19.26
N ALA A 39 3.33 -15.22 -19.45
CA ALA A 39 2.70 -14.32 -18.47
C ALA A 39 2.43 -15.02 -17.11
N PHE A 40 2.21 -16.34 -17.15
CA PHE A 40 1.91 -17.18 -15.99
C PHE A 40 3.02 -18.22 -15.67
N ASP A 41 4.02 -18.39 -16.55
CA ASP A 41 5.23 -19.20 -16.38
C ASP A 41 6.31 -18.48 -15.54
N VAL A 42 5.90 -17.51 -14.74
CA VAL A 42 6.74 -16.93 -13.71
C VAL A 42 6.70 -17.91 -12.54
N HIS A 43 7.86 -18.41 -12.11
CA HIS A 43 8.04 -19.28 -10.93
C HIS A 43 6.97 -18.93 -9.88
N LEU A 44 6.02 -19.85 -9.61
CA LEU A 44 4.82 -19.64 -8.77
C LEU A 44 5.10 -18.85 -7.48
N VAL A 45 6.29 -19.07 -6.91
CA VAL A 45 6.84 -18.37 -5.75
C VAL A 45 7.00 -16.86 -5.98
N GLY A 46 7.55 -16.42 -7.12
CA GLY A 46 7.72 -15.01 -7.46
C GLY A 46 6.40 -14.27 -7.67
N GLY A 47 5.43 -14.92 -8.33
CA GLY A 47 4.07 -14.38 -8.44
C GLY A 47 3.41 -14.21 -7.07
N LEU A 48 3.53 -15.23 -6.21
CA LEU A 48 3.02 -15.18 -4.84
C LEU A 48 3.69 -14.09 -3.99
N LEU A 49 5.00 -13.89 -4.17
CA LEU A 49 5.76 -12.87 -3.44
C LEU A 49 5.34 -11.45 -3.83
N ILE A 50 5.16 -11.19 -5.14
CA ILE A 50 4.64 -9.91 -5.64
C ILE A 50 3.22 -9.66 -5.11
N TRP A 51 2.39 -10.71 -5.11
CA TRP A 51 1.02 -10.62 -4.60
C TRP A 51 0.98 -10.34 -3.09
N ALA A 52 1.86 -10.98 -2.31
CA ALA A 52 2.01 -10.72 -0.88
C ALA A 52 2.47 -9.28 -0.60
N ILE A 53 3.43 -8.77 -1.38
CA ILE A 53 3.89 -7.37 -1.27
C ILE A 53 2.75 -6.39 -1.59
N ALA A 54 1.97 -6.67 -2.63
CA ALA A 54 0.81 -5.84 -2.99
C ALA A 54 -0.25 -5.82 -1.87
N LEU A 55 -0.56 -6.98 -1.28
CA LEU A 55 -1.46 -7.07 -0.13
C LEU A 55 -0.95 -6.28 1.09
N LEU A 56 0.34 -6.45 1.43
CA LEU A 56 0.96 -5.71 2.54
C LEU A 56 0.86 -4.19 2.31
N TYR A 57 1.01 -3.74 1.07
CA TYR A 57 0.88 -2.34 0.72
C TYR A 57 -0.55 -1.82 0.91
N VAL A 58 -1.55 -2.56 0.40
CA VAL A 58 -2.98 -2.23 0.58
C VAL A 58 -3.37 -2.22 2.06
N MET A 59 -2.87 -3.19 2.84
CA MET A 59 -3.10 -3.25 4.28
C MET A 59 -2.47 -2.06 5.01
N GLY A 60 -1.28 -1.62 4.58
CA GLY A 60 -0.65 -0.40 5.07
C GLY A 60 -1.54 0.83 4.86
N TRP A 61 -2.12 0.98 3.67
CA TRP A 61 -3.07 2.06 3.36
C TRP A 61 -4.34 2.01 4.23
N ALA A 62 -4.91 0.82 4.43
CA ALA A 62 -6.09 0.64 5.26
C ALA A 62 -5.84 1.07 6.72
N LEU A 63 -4.67 0.73 7.27
CA LEU A 63 -4.26 1.16 8.61
C LEU A 63 -4.08 2.67 8.73
N VAL A 64 -3.53 3.33 7.70
CA VAL A 64 -3.45 4.80 7.65
C VAL A 64 -4.86 5.41 7.69
N GLY A 65 -5.77 4.90 6.86
CA GLY A 65 -7.15 5.39 6.82
C GLY A 65 -7.89 5.20 8.14
N LEU A 66 -7.71 4.05 8.80
CA LEU A 66 -8.30 3.79 10.12
C LEU A 66 -7.79 4.79 11.17
N ARG A 67 -6.49 5.12 11.13
CA ARG A 67 -5.88 6.09 12.04
C ARG A 67 -6.43 7.50 11.84
N VAL A 68 -6.58 7.96 10.59
CA VAL A 68 -7.17 9.27 10.29
C VAL A 68 -8.57 9.38 10.88
N ARG A 69 -9.41 8.35 10.68
CA ARG A 69 -10.76 8.32 11.25
C ARG A 69 -10.76 8.36 12.78
N LEU A 70 -9.88 7.59 13.41
CA LEU A 70 -9.70 7.59 14.87
C LEU A 70 -9.30 8.98 15.39
N SER A 71 -8.37 9.66 14.73
CA SER A 71 -7.97 11.02 15.09
C SER A 71 -9.16 11.99 14.98
N THR A 72 -9.94 11.94 13.90
CA THR A 72 -11.13 12.79 13.77
C THR A 72 -12.17 12.52 14.86
N TYR A 73 -12.39 11.25 15.24
CA TYR A 73 -13.34 10.93 16.31
C TYR A 73 -12.85 11.40 17.68
N ILE A 74 -11.54 11.37 17.92
CA ILE A 74 -10.95 11.93 19.15
C ILE A 74 -11.17 13.44 19.18
N ASP A 75 -10.87 14.14 18.09
CA ASP A 75 -11.03 15.60 18.01
C ASP A 75 -12.50 16.02 18.23
N LEU A 76 -13.45 15.32 17.57
CA LEU A 76 -14.89 15.59 17.75
C LEU A 76 -15.37 15.32 19.17
N LEU A 77 -14.84 14.28 19.83
CA LEU A 77 -15.18 13.96 21.21
C LEU A 77 -14.64 15.03 22.16
N GLU A 78 -13.40 15.46 21.96
CA GLU A 78 -12.76 16.50 22.76
C GLU A 78 -13.51 17.83 22.65
N GLU A 79 -13.95 18.20 21.44
CA GLU A 79 -14.77 19.39 21.20
C GLU A 79 -16.16 19.30 21.86
N SER A 80 -16.81 18.12 21.83
CA SER A 80 -18.11 17.91 22.47
C SER A 80 -18.09 17.95 24.01
N ILE A 81 -16.92 17.75 24.62
CA ILE A 81 -16.73 17.80 26.08
C ILE A 81 -16.31 19.20 26.53
N ALA A 82 -15.71 19.99 25.63
CA ALA A 82 -15.24 21.34 25.91
C ALA A 82 -16.37 22.40 25.90
N ASP A 83 -17.52 22.07 25.30
CA ASP A 83 -18.78 22.85 25.32
C ASP A 83 -19.71 22.38 26.46
#